data_AF-A0A3D0SUI0-F1
#
_entry.id   AF-A0A3D0SUI0-F1
#
_cell.length_a   1.000
_cell.length_b   1.000
_cell.length_c   1.000
_cell.angle_alpha   90.00
_cell.angle_beta   90.00
_cell.angle_gamma   90.00
#
_symmetry.space_group_name_H-M   'P 1'
#
loop_
_entity.id
_entity.type
_entity.pdbx_description
1 polymer ?
#
loop_
_entity_poly.entity_id
_entity_poly.type
_entity_poly.pdbx_seq_one_letter_code
_entity_poly.pdbx_strand_id
1 'polypeptide(L)'
;LPANGDLTAAEVGLLKIDNAPDRLRDALAPVIWNFDVILIDCPPSLNMLTVNALTAAQSVIIPVQCEYYALEGLSALLDTVEKVRKSTNPDLRIEGVLRTMFDPRNRLANDVSNQIAEHFGATVFETLIPRNVR
;
A
#
# COMPACT_ATOMS: atom_id res chain seq x y z
N LEU A 1 7.99 7.48 10.56
CA LEU A 1 8.15 8.93 10.30
C LEU A 1 6.76 9.48 10.04
N PRO A 2 6.19 10.37 10.85
CA PRO A 2 4.82 10.84 10.62
C PRO A 2 4.77 11.72 9.36
N ALA A 3 3.61 11.76 8.70
CA ALA A 3 3.29 12.71 7.65
C ALA A 3 3.27 14.14 8.20
N ASN A 4 4.44 14.76 8.30
CA ASN A 4 4.61 16.15 8.71
C ASN A 4 4.75 17.05 7.48
N GLY A 5 4.89 18.36 7.68
CA GLY A 5 5.04 19.32 6.57
C GLY A 5 6.22 19.04 5.63
N ASP A 6 7.25 18.34 6.12
CA ASP A 6 8.41 17.96 5.31
C ASP A 6 8.02 16.97 4.21
N LEU A 7 7.05 16.09 4.48
CA LEU A 7 6.56 15.12 3.51
C LEU A 7 5.81 15.79 2.35
N THR A 8 5.03 16.85 2.66
CA THR A 8 4.38 17.68 1.63
C THR A 8 5.41 18.45 0.80
N ALA A 9 6.46 18.98 1.42
CA ALA A 9 7.55 19.64 0.70
C ALA A 9 8.30 18.65 -0.22
N ALA A 10 8.54 17.43 0.25
CA ALA A 10 9.15 16.37 -0.55
C ALA A 10 8.28 15.99 -1.76
N GLU A 11 6.97 15.89 -1.60
CA GLU A 11 6.03 15.64 -2.69
C GLU A 11 6.08 16.74 -3.77
N VAL A 12 6.03 18.01 -3.36
CA VAL A 12 6.14 19.15 -4.29
C VAL A 12 7.51 19.18 -4.98
N GLY A 13 8.57 18.80 -4.27
CA GLY A 13 9.91 18.66 -4.83
C GLY A 13 9.95 17.59 -5.91
N LEU A 14 9.41 16.40 -5.63
CA LEU A 14 9.38 15.27 -6.57
C LEU A 14 8.67 15.60 -7.88
N LEU A 15 7.58 16.37 -7.84
CA LEU A 15 6.84 16.75 -9.05
C LEU A 15 7.66 17.61 -10.04
N LYS A 16 8.74 18.25 -9.59
CA LYS A 16 9.58 19.13 -10.41
C LYS A 16 10.78 18.42 -11.03
N ILE A 17 10.89 17.13 -10.80
CA ILE A 17 12.10 16.36 -11.01
C ILE A 17 11.86 15.31 -12.10
N ASP A 18 12.77 15.21 -13.06
CA ASP A 18 12.71 14.19 -14.10
C ASP A 18 12.85 12.78 -13.49
N ASN A 19 12.08 11.84 -14.04
CA ASN A 19 11.93 10.46 -13.52
C ASN A 19 11.52 10.45 -12.03
N ALA A 20 10.63 11.37 -11.64
CA ALA A 20 10.09 11.45 -10.29
C ALA A 20 9.64 10.10 -9.69
N PRO A 21 9.01 9.16 -10.42
CA PRO A 21 8.60 7.87 -9.88
C PRO A 21 9.76 6.96 -9.43
N ASP A 22 10.95 7.11 -10.00
CA ASP A 22 12.09 6.20 -9.77
C ASP A 22 12.99 6.64 -8.62
N ARG A 23 12.71 7.82 -8.03
CA ARG A 23 13.62 8.49 -7.10
C ARG A 23 13.92 7.68 -5.85
N LEU A 24 12.91 7.04 -5.27
CA LEU A 24 13.14 6.18 -4.12
C LEU A 24 13.92 4.92 -4.50
N ARG A 25 13.66 4.33 -5.66
CA ARG A 25 14.39 3.15 -6.14
C ARG A 25 15.87 3.44 -6.34
N ASP A 26 16.18 4.57 -6.99
CA ASP A 26 17.55 5.02 -7.23
C ASP A 26 18.28 5.32 -5.91
N ALA A 27 17.58 5.89 -4.93
CA ALA A 27 18.14 6.17 -3.61
C ALA A 27 18.42 4.88 -2.80
N LEU A 28 17.61 3.83 -2.97
CA LEU A 28 17.79 2.56 -2.28
C LEU A 28 18.82 1.64 -2.95
N ALA A 29 19.06 1.79 -4.27
CA ALA A 29 19.94 0.92 -5.04
C ALA A 29 21.35 0.71 -4.43
N PRO A 30 22.04 1.74 -3.86
CA PRO A 30 23.37 1.55 -3.28
C PRO A 30 23.39 0.77 -1.96
N VAL A 31 22.27 0.70 -1.24
CA VAL A 31 22.17 0.12 0.11
C VAL A 31 21.34 -1.15 0.17
N ILE A 32 20.69 -1.54 -0.94
CA ILE A 32 19.76 -2.68 -0.96
C ILE A 32 20.39 -3.99 -0.49
N TRP A 33 21.69 -4.19 -0.78
CA TRP A 33 22.46 -5.38 -0.39
C TRP A 33 22.78 -5.45 1.11
N ASN A 34 22.54 -4.38 1.86
CA ASN A 34 22.82 -4.31 3.30
C ASN A 34 21.65 -4.83 4.15
N PHE A 35 20.49 -5.12 3.54
CA PHE A 35 19.27 -5.49 4.24
C PHE A 35 18.62 -6.71 3.59
N ASP A 36 18.19 -7.66 4.40
CA ASP A 36 17.39 -8.80 3.91
C ASP A 36 15.97 -8.36 3.50
N VAL A 37 15.44 -7.34 4.20
CA VAL A 37 14.09 -6.81 4.00
C VAL A 37 14.11 -5.30 4.17
N ILE A 38 13.46 -4.58 3.26
CA ILE A 38 13.18 -3.14 3.38
C ILE A 38 11.66 -2.98 3.43
N LEU A 39 11.14 -2.37 4.49
CA LEU A 39 9.73 -2.02 4.62
C LEU A 39 9.54 -0.54 4.32
N ILE A 40 8.65 -0.23 3.39
CA ILE A 40 8.31 1.14 3.00
C ILE A 40 6.91 1.45 3.52
N ASP A 41 6.83 2.36 4.49
CA ASP A 41 5.56 2.85 5.04
C ASP A 41 5.06 4.03 4.19
N CYS A 42 3.92 3.83 3.51
CA CYS A 42 3.36 4.81 2.60
C CYS A 42 2.45 5.80 3.34
N PRO A 43 2.37 7.06 2.90
CA PRO A 43 1.33 7.96 3.37
C PRO A 43 -0.07 7.42 2.99
N PRO A 44 -1.14 7.82 3.70
CA PRO A 44 -2.51 7.37 3.42
C PRO A 44 -3.09 7.90 2.09
N SER A 45 -2.30 8.65 1.31
CA SER A 45 -2.70 9.29 0.06
C SER A 45 -2.11 8.54 -1.14
N LEU A 46 -2.90 8.38 -2.21
CA LEU A 46 -2.43 7.82 -3.49
C LEU A 46 -1.76 8.91 -4.34
N ASN A 47 -0.60 9.39 -3.88
CA ASN A 47 0.15 10.46 -4.52
C ASN A 47 1.55 10.02 -4.99
N MET A 48 2.40 10.98 -5.38
CA MET A 48 3.74 10.68 -5.91
C MET A 48 4.65 9.92 -4.93
N LEU A 49 4.45 10.07 -3.62
CA LEU A 49 5.23 9.33 -2.63
C LEU A 49 4.85 7.86 -2.64
N THR A 50 3.55 7.57 -2.70
CA THR A 50 3.04 6.19 -2.82
C THR A 50 3.45 5.57 -4.15
N VAL A 51 3.43 6.33 -5.26
CA VAL A 51 3.94 5.84 -6.56
C VAL A 51 5.43 5.51 -6.49
N ASN A 52 6.24 6.33 -5.80
CA ASN A 52 7.66 6.05 -5.59
C ASN A 52 7.87 4.76 -4.78
N ALA A 53 7.10 4.58 -3.70
CA ALA A 53 7.13 3.36 -2.89
C ALA A 53 6.80 2.12 -3.72
N LEU A 54 5.71 2.16 -4.50
CA LEU A 54 5.33 1.06 -5.38
C LEU A 54 6.34 0.80 -6.51
N THR A 55 6.98 1.85 -7.02
CA THR A 55 8.01 1.74 -8.07
C THR A 55 9.31 1.12 -7.55
N ALA A 56 9.62 1.30 -6.26
CA ALA A 56 10.82 0.74 -5.61
C ALA A 56 10.61 -0.66 -5.01
N ALA A 57 9.36 -1.04 -4.71
CA ALA A 57 9.05 -2.29 -4.01
C ALA A 57 8.96 -3.51 -4.94
N GLN A 58 9.35 -4.69 -4.45
CA GLN A 58 9.10 -5.96 -5.15
C GLN A 58 7.66 -6.46 -4.95
N SER A 59 7.08 -6.20 -3.79
CA SER A 59 5.68 -6.53 -3.52
C SER A 59 5.03 -5.56 -2.54
N VAL A 60 3.70 -5.54 -2.52
CA VAL A 60 2.89 -4.66 -1.66
C VAL A 60 1.95 -5.46 -0.77
N ILE A 61 1.91 -5.11 0.51
CA ILE A 61 0.89 -5.57 1.46
C ILE A 61 -0.17 -4.47 1.56
N ILE A 62 -1.44 -4.83 1.42
CA ILE A 62 -2.55 -3.88 1.44
C ILE A 62 -3.34 -4.03 2.75
N PRO A 63 -3.12 -3.17 3.75
CA PRO A 63 -3.96 -3.14 4.95
C PRO A 63 -5.33 -2.56 4.61
N VAL A 64 -6.39 -3.32 4.89
CA VAL A 64 -7.78 -2.91 4.65
C VAL A 64 -8.57 -2.99 5.95
N GLN A 65 -9.16 -1.88 6.34
CA GLN A 65 -10.15 -1.82 7.40
C GLN A 65 -11.52 -2.18 6.83
N CYS A 66 -12.20 -3.18 7.39
CA CYS A 66 -13.47 -3.67 6.86
C CYS A 66 -14.64 -2.73 7.21
N GLU A 67 -14.66 -1.56 6.57
CA GLU A 67 -15.67 -0.52 6.73
C GLU A 67 -16.29 -0.10 5.39
N TYR A 68 -17.26 0.80 5.42
CA TYR A 68 -18.07 1.17 4.24
C TYR A 68 -17.23 1.61 3.03
N TYR A 69 -16.16 2.39 3.25
CA TYR A 69 -15.30 2.93 2.20
C TYR A 69 -14.15 2.00 1.79
N ALA A 70 -14.05 0.81 2.38
CA ALA A 70 -12.93 -0.10 2.18
C ALA A 70 -12.77 -0.53 0.72
N LEU A 71 -13.88 -0.86 0.07
CA LEU A 71 -13.87 -1.40 -1.29
C LEU A 71 -13.56 -0.33 -2.34
N GLU A 72 -14.04 0.90 -2.13
CA GLU A 72 -13.75 2.04 -3.01
C GLU A 72 -12.26 2.39 -2.95
N GLY A 73 -11.71 2.56 -1.74
CA GLY A 73 -10.29 2.84 -1.56
C GLY A 73 -9.39 1.72 -2.09
N LEU A 74 -9.81 0.46 -1.89
CA LEU A 74 -9.10 -0.70 -2.42
C LEU A 74 -9.09 -0.73 -3.95
N SER A 75 -10.21 -0.42 -4.60
CA SER A 75 -10.29 -0.34 -6.07
C SER A 75 -9.35 0.74 -6.62
N ALA A 76 -9.33 1.93 -6.02
CA ALA A 76 -8.44 3.01 -6.43
C ALA A 76 -6.95 2.65 -6.25
N LEU A 77 -6.61 1.92 -5.19
CA LEU A 77 -5.26 1.41 -4.97
C LEU A 77 -4.88 0.36 -6.02
N LEU A 78 -5.77 -0.59 -6.34
CA LEU A 78 -5.52 -1.59 -7.38
C LEU A 78 -5.28 -0.95 -8.75
N ASP A 79 -6.08 0.05 -9.12
CA ASP A 79 -5.86 0.82 -10.35
C ASP A 79 -4.50 1.51 -10.36
N THR A 80 -4.05 2.00 -9.21
CA THR A 80 -2.73 2.63 -9.05
C THR A 80 -1.61 1.61 -9.19
N VAL A 81 -1.73 0.44 -8.55
CA VAL A 81 -0.77 -0.67 -8.69
C VAL A 81 -0.66 -1.12 -10.14
N GLU A 82 -1.78 -1.30 -10.83
CA GLU A 82 -1.79 -1.70 -12.25
C GLU A 82 -1.17 -0.65 -13.17
N LYS A 83 -1.35 0.64 -12.89
CA LYS A 83 -0.67 1.72 -13.62
C LYS A 83 0.84 1.66 -13.42
N VAL A 84 1.30 1.48 -12.17
CA VAL A 84 2.73 1.36 -11.84
C VAL A 84 3.35 0.12 -12.49
N ARG A 85 2.65 -1.01 -12.49
CA ARG A 85 3.09 -2.24 -13.18
C ARG A 85 3.31 -2.03 -14.67
N LYS A 86 2.41 -1.30 -15.32
CA LYS A 86 2.49 -1.03 -16.77
C LYS A 86 3.55 0.01 -17.13
N SER A 87 3.96 0.87 -16.20
CA SER A 87 4.84 2.00 -16.49
C SER A 87 6.26 1.82 -15.95
N THR A 88 6.43 1.64 -14.64
CA THR A 88 7.71 1.83 -13.96
C THR A 88 8.20 0.60 -13.19
N ASN A 89 7.32 -0.36 -12.88
CA ASN A 89 7.70 -1.57 -12.14
C ASN A 89 6.87 -2.82 -12.54
N PRO A 90 7.17 -3.45 -13.69
CA PRO A 90 6.45 -4.63 -14.19
C PRO A 90 6.41 -5.83 -13.24
N ASP A 91 7.41 -5.96 -12.38
CA ASP A 91 7.57 -7.08 -11.46
C ASP A 91 6.83 -6.89 -10.12
N LEU A 92 6.22 -5.71 -9.90
CA LEU A 92 5.43 -5.44 -8.70
C LEU A 92 4.27 -6.42 -8.59
N ARG A 93 4.20 -7.12 -7.46
CA ARG A 93 3.10 -8.05 -7.13
C ARG A 93 2.38 -7.63 -5.87
N ILE A 94 1.12 -8.03 -5.76
CA ILE A 94 0.38 -7.96 -4.50
C ILE A 94 0.83 -9.15 -3.66
N GLU A 95 1.50 -8.88 -2.54
CA GLU A 95 1.93 -9.91 -1.60
C GLU A 95 0.73 -10.47 -0.84
N GLY A 96 -0.15 -9.57 -0.40
CA GLY A 96 -1.40 -9.97 0.22
C GLY A 96 -2.24 -8.81 0.73
N VAL A 97 -3.50 -9.13 1.02
CA VAL A 97 -4.46 -8.21 1.65
C VAL A 97 -4.59 -8.57 3.12
N LEU A 98 -4.28 -7.61 3.99
CA LEU A 98 -4.34 -7.78 5.44
C LEU A 98 -5.57 -7.06 5.99
N ARG A 99 -6.48 -7.82 6.61
CA ARG A 99 -7.69 -7.26 7.22
C ARG A 99 -7.37 -6.74 8.61
N THR A 100 -7.58 -5.44 8.81
CA THR A 100 -7.19 -4.72 10.03
C THR A 100 -8.37 -4.11 10.78
N MET A 101 -8.18 -3.87 12.08
CA MET A 101 -9.20 -3.35 13.00
C MET A 101 -10.51 -4.15 12.96
N PHE A 102 -10.42 -5.45 12.75
CA PHE A 102 -11.59 -6.33 12.59
C PHE A 102 -12.34 -6.49 13.93
N ASP A 103 -13.67 -6.31 13.89
CA ASP A 103 -14.58 -6.61 15.01
C ASP A 103 -15.68 -7.57 14.53
N PRO A 104 -15.68 -8.84 14.96
CA PRO A 104 -16.62 -9.85 14.50
C PRO A 104 -18.08 -9.54 14.90
N ARG A 105 -18.31 -8.64 15.85
CA ARG A 105 -19.67 -8.21 16.26
C ARG A 105 -20.27 -7.21 15.27
N ASN A 106 -19.44 -6.58 14.45
CA ASN A 106 -19.89 -5.65 13.44
C ASN A 106 -20.28 -6.40 12.17
N ARG A 107 -21.58 -6.46 11.89
CA ARG A 107 -22.12 -7.11 10.69
C ARG A 107 -21.52 -6.55 9.41
N LEU A 108 -21.34 -5.24 9.30
CA LEU A 108 -20.72 -4.61 8.13
C LEU A 108 -19.27 -5.09 7.93
N ALA A 109 -18.51 -5.21 9.02
CA ALA A 109 -17.13 -5.69 8.95
C ALA A 109 -17.05 -7.15 8.45
N ASN A 110 -17.99 -8.00 8.87
CA ASN A 110 -18.10 -9.36 8.37
C ASN A 110 -18.45 -9.39 6.87
N ASP A 111 -19.45 -8.62 6.45
CA ASP A 111 -19.91 -8.57 5.05
C ASP A 111 -18.78 -8.09 4.12
N VAL A 112 -18.07 -7.02 4.50
CA VAL A 112 -16.92 -6.50 3.75
C VAL A 112 -15.74 -7.48 3.75
N SER A 113 -15.44 -8.11 4.89
CA SER A 113 -14.38 -9.14 4.96
C SER A 113 -14.66 -10.32 4.03
N ASN A 114 -15.92 -10.76 3.94
CA ASN A 114 -16.32 -11.86 3.05
C ASN A 114 -16.15 -11.48 1.59
N GLN A 115 -16.53 -10.25 1.19
CA GLN A 115 -16.33 -9.78 -0.19
C GLN A 115 -14.85 -9.67 -0.54
N ILE A 116 -14.01 -9.21 0.38
CA ILE A 116 -12.55 -9.19 0.18
C ILE A 116 -12.01 -10.62 0.02
N ALA A 117 -12.45 -11.56 0.86
CA ALA A 117 -12.05 -12.96 0.75
C ALA A 117 -12.49 -13.61 -0.57
N GLU A 118 -13.70 -13.32 -1.03
CA GLU A 118 -14.23 -13.82 -2.31
C GLU A 118 -13.47 -13.24 -3.51
N HIS A 119 -13.16 -11.95 -3.48
CA HIS A 119 -12.47 -11.27 -4.59
C HIS A 119 -10.98 -11.62 -4.69
N PHE A 120 -10.27 -11.64 -3.57
CA PHE A 120 -8.81 -11.80 -3.54
C PHE A 120 -8.36 -13.24 -3.27
N GLY A 121 -9.26 -14.11 -2.84
CA GLY A 121 -9.02 -15.53 -2.62
C GLY A 121 -7.78 -15.79 -1.76
N ALA A 122 -6.86 -16.58 -2.31
CA ALA A 122 -5.60 -16.97 -1.65
C ALA A 122 -4.64 -15.81 -1.36
N THR A 123 -4.88 -14.62 -1.92
CA THR A 123 -4.08 -13.41 -1.66
C THR A 123 -4.46 -12.75 -0.33
N VAL A 124 -5.57 -13.14 0.29
CA VAL A 124 -5.96 -12.61 1.61
C VAL A 124 -5.22 -13.37 2.69
N PHE A 125 -4.52 -12.64 3.56
CA PHE A 125 -3.88 -13.26 4.72
C PHE A 125 -4.93 -13.87 5.65
N GLU A 126 -4.69 -15.10 6.10
CA GLU A 126 -5.55 -15.79 7.08
C GLU A 126 -5.59 -15.05 8.41
N THR A 127 -4.49 -14.38 8.78
CA THR A 127 -4.39 -13.60 10.01
C THR A 127 -5.24 -12.33 9.93
N LEU A 128 -6.07 -12.11 10.94
CA LEU A 128 -6.88 -10.91 11.14
C LEU A 128 -6.26 -10.06 12.26
N ILE A 129 -6.10 -8.76 12.05
CA ILE A 129 -5.66 -7.85 13.12
C ILE A 129 -6.93 -7.30 13.83
N PRO A 130 -7.21 -7.72 15.07
CA PRO A 130 -8.43 -7.32 15.77
C PRO A 130 -8.38 -5.85 16.19
N ARG A 131 -9.55 -5.23 16.35
CA ARG A 131 -9.66 -3.91 16.97
C ARG A 131 -9.28 -4.01 18.45
N ASN A 132 -8.24 -3.29 18.88
CA ASN A 132 -7.90 -3.19 20.28
C ASN A 132 -8.87 -2.22 20.98
N VAL A 133 -9.72 -2.74 21.86
CA VAL A 133 -10.61 -1.96 22.72
C VAL A 133 -10.02 -1.92 24.12
N ARG A 134 -9.12 -0.97 24.35
CA ARG A 134 -8.66 -0.56 25.69
C ARG A 134 -8.92 0.92 25.86
#